data_AF-A0A9D4WFI1-F1
#
_entry.id   AF-A0A9D4WFI1-F1
#
_cell.length_a   1.000
_cell.length_b   1.000
_cell.length_c   1.000
_cell.angle_alpha   90.00
_cell.angle_beta   90.00
_cell.angle_gamma   90.00
#
_symmetry.space_group_name_H-M   'P 1'
#
loop_
_entity.id
_entity.type
_entity.pdbx_description
1 polymer ?
#
loop_
_entity_poly.entity_id
_entity_poly.type
_entity_poly.pdbx_seq_one_letter_code
_entity_poly.pdbx_strand_id
1 'polypeptide(L)'
;MEEMLSSSTTTINSSNIGFQLLKKQGWKEGTGLGISEQGRLEPVETHVKNNKRGLGADKVKKKIVKPDHGADSSKGDNKQEHLSKKKTKALSKRVRKMQELEKKMQEKEFERAFFREFWPDNV
;
A
#
# COMPACT_ATOMS: atom_id res chain seq x y z
N MET A 1 -1.10 -16.64 -19.59
CA MET A 1 -1.01 -16.70 -18.12
C MET A 1 -2.25 -15.98 -17.62
N GLU A 2 -3.29 -16.76 -17.37
CA GLU A 2 -4.68 -16.31 -17.20
C GLU A 2 -4.84 -15.84 -15.75
N GLU A 3 -5.10 -14.54 -15.54
CA GLU A 3 -5.46 -14.00 -14.23
C GLU A 3 -6.82 -14.59 -13.83
N MET A 4 -6.81 -15.62 -12.98
CA MET A 4 -8.02 -16.06 -12.30
C MET A 4 -8.49 -14.94 -11.36
N LEU A 5 -9.46 -14.18 -11.84
CA LEU A 5 -10.34 -13.37 -11.02
C LEU A 5 -10.97 -14.30 -9.97
N SER A 6 -10.48 -14.21 -8.73
CA SER A 6 -11.13 -14.77 -7.54
C SER A 6 -12.41 -13.96 -7.24
N SER A 7 -13.35 -13.94 -8.19
CA SER A 7 -14.74 -13.61 -7.91
C SER A 7 -15.37 -14.87 -7.31
N SER A 8 -15.97 -14.71 -6.14
CA SER A 8 -16.33 -15.75 -5.17
C SER A 8 -17.46 -16.67 -5.63
N THR A 9 -17.32 -17.36 -6.76
CA THR A 9 -18.31 -18.34 -7.26
C THR A 9 -18.36 -19.64 -6.44
N THR A 10 -17.64 -19.69 -5.31
CA THR A 10 -17.58 -20.88 -4.47
C THR A 10 -18.75 -20.86 -3.49
N THR A 11 -19.67 -21.80 -3.66
CA THR A 11 -20.78 -22.00 -2.74
C THR A 11 -20.29 -22.32 -1.33
N ILE A 12 -21.03 -21.86 -0.33
CA ILE A 12 -20.73 -22.16 1.07
C ILE A 12 -20.83 -23.67 1.33
N ASN A 13 -19.79 -24.26 1.91
CA ASN A 13 -19.74 -25.70 2.15
C ASN A 13 -20.80 -26.17 3.15
N SER A 14 -21.33 -27.39 2.97
CA SER A 14 -22.38 -27.96 3.82
C SER A 14 -21.97 -28.23 5.28
N SER A 15 -20.67 -28.34 5.55
CA SER A 15 -20.12 -28.42 6.91
C SER A 15 -20.18 -27.09 7.67
N ASN A 16 -20.35 -25.97 6.96
CA ASN A 16 -20.41 -24.65 7.59
C ASN A 16 -21.68 -24.51 8.44
N ILE A 17 -21.53 -24.03 9.67
CA ILE A 17 -22.64 -23.85 10.62
C ILE A 17 -23.72 -22.91 10.05
N GLY A 18 -23.31 -21.85 9.36
CA GLY A 18 -24.22 -20.91 8.71
C GLY A 18 -25.03 -21.55 7.58
N PHE A 19 -24.42 -22.42 6.78
CA PHE A 19 -25.13 -23.20 5.75
C PHE A 19 -26.22 -24.06 6.38
N GLN A 20 -25.87 -24.80 7.44
CA GLN A 20 -26.82 -25.68 8.14
C GLN A 20 -27.96 -24.89 8.77
N LEU A 21 -27.67 -23.73 9.35
CA LEU A 21 -28.70 -22.86 9.93
C LEU A 21 -29.65 -22.33 8.87
N LEU A 22 -29.14 -21.81 7.76
CA LEU A 22 -29.97 -21.33 6.64
C LEU A 22 -30.90 -22.43 6.14
N LYS A 23 -30.35 -23.63 5.89
CA LYS A 23 -31.13 -24.79 5.45
C LYS A 23 -32.22 -25.18 6.45
N LYS A 24 -31.93 -25.13 7.76
CA LYS A 24 -32.92 -25.38 8.83
C LYS A 24 -34.04 -24.32 8.86
N GLN A 25 -33.73 -23.08 8.49
CA GLN A 25 -34.70 -21.99 8.40
C GLN A 25 -35.47 -21.97 7.06
N GLY A 26 -35.37 -23.03 6.25
CA GLY A 26 -36.12 -23.19 5.02
C GLY A 26 -35.47 -22.55 3.78
N TRP A 27 -34.26 -22.00 3.90
CA TRP A 27 -33.51 -21.55 2.73
C TRP A 27 -33.03 -22.75 1.89
N LYS A 28 -33.09 -22.61 0.57
CA LYS A 28 -32.66 -23.63 -0.39
C LYS A 28 -31.38 -23.19 -1.08
N GLU A 29 -30.43 -24.12 -1.20
CA GLU A 29 -29.19 -23.87 -1.93
C GLU A 29 -29.49 -23.47 -3.38
N GLY A 30 -28.80 -22.44 -3.88
CA GLY A 30 -29.01 -21.89 -5.21
C GLY A 30 -30.17 -20.91 -5.35
N THR A 31 -30.94 -20.66 -4.28
CA THR A 31 -32.04 -19.67 -4.29
C THR A 31 -31.67 -18.39 -3.53
N GLY A 32 -32.21 -17.26 -3.99
CA GLY A 32 -32.05 -15.96 -3.33
C GLY A 32 -32.81 -15.90 -2.01
N LEU A 33 -32.42 -14.99 -1.13
CA LEU A 33 -33.14 -14.76 0.12
C LEU A 33 -34.40 -13.90 -0.11
N GLY A 34 -35.42 -14.08 0.73
CA GLY A 34 -36.66 -13.31 0.69
C GLY A 34 -37.89 -14.13 0.31
N ILE A 35 -39.08 -13.54 0.44
CA ILE A 35 -40.38 -14.23 0.25
C ILE A 35 -40.52 -14.81 -1.16
N SER A 36 -39.99 -14.11 -2.15
CA SER A 36 -40.04 -14.50 -3.57
C SER A 36 -38.65 -14.87 -4.09
N GLU A 37 -37.74 -15.27 -3.20
CA GLU A 37 -36.35 -15.63 -3.55
C GLU A 37 -35.61 -14.49 -4.31
N GLN A 38 -36.02 -13.25 -4.08
CA GLN A 38 -35.59 -12.08 -4.87
C GLN A 38 -34.20 -11.53 -4.51
N GLY A 39 -33.61 -12.04 -3.43
CA GLY A 39 -32.30 -11.65 -2.97
C GLY A 39 -31.21 -12.05 -3.96
N ARG A 40 -30.11 -11.29 -3.99
CA ARG A 40 -28.95 -11.64 -4.80
C ARG A 40 -28.34 -12.96 -4.34
N LEU A 41 -27.98 -13.81 -5.30
CA LEU A 41 -27.22 -15.04 -5.06
C LEU A 41 -25.75 -14.72 -4.72
N GLU A 42 -25.19 -13.76 -5.43
CA GLU A 42 -23.77 -13.41 -5.34
C GLU A 42 -23.54 -12.16 -4.48
N PRO A 43 -22.48 -12.16 -3.64
CA PRO A 43 -22.07 -10.99 -2.88
C PRO A 43 -21.82 -9.77 -3.76
N VAL A 44 -21.95 -8.58 -3.17
CA VAL A 44 -21.62 -7.33 -3.87
C VAL A 44 -20.11 -7.20 -4.00
N GLU A 45 -19.61 -7.08 -5.23
CA GLU A 45 -18.20 -6.82 -5.47
C GLU A 45 -17.81 -5.45 -4.89
N THR A 46 -16.68 -5.42 -4.19
CA THR A 46 -16.14 -4.19 -3.61
C THR A 46 -14.77 -3.90 -4.21
N HIS A 47 -14.45 -2.62 -4.36
CA HIS A 47 -13.14 -2.19 -4.83
C HIS A 47 -12.37 -1.53 -3.68
N VAL A 48 -11.22 -2.11 -3.34
CA VAL A 48 -10.33 -1.53 -2.34
C VAL A 48 -9.64 -0.30 -2.93
N LYS A 49 -9.75 0.84 -2.25
CA LYS A 49 -9.08 2.08 -2.64
C LYS A 49 -7.69 2.15 -2.02
N ASN A 50 -6.66 1.85 -2.81
CA ASN A 50 -5.27 1.90 -2.34
C ASN A 50 -4.65 3.31 -2.33
N ASN A 51 -5.35 4.33 -2.85
CA ASN A 51 -4.84 5.70 -2.92
C ASN A 51 -5.47 6.60 -1.85
N LYS A 52 -4.78 7.69 -1.50
CA LYS A 52 -5.26 8.70 -0.54
C LYS A 52 -5.91 9.91 -1.20
N ARG A 53 -6.22 9.85 -2.50
CA ARG A 53 -6.78 11.00 -3.24
C ARG A 53 -8.29 11.13 -3.00
N GLY A 54 -8.84 12.33 -3.18
CA GLY A 54 -10.30 12.55 -3.12
C GLY A 54 -11.07 11.69 -4.13
N LEU A 55 -12.36 11.49 -3.87
CA LEU A 55 -13.28 10.92 -4.87
C LEU A 55 -13.37 11.90 -6.06
N GLY A 56 -13.49 11.37 -7.28
CA GLY A 56 -13.52 12.19 -8.50
C GLY A 56 -12.15 12.72 -8.97
N ALA A 57 -11.06 12.48 -8.23
CA ALA A 57 -9.74 12.93 -8.65
C ALA A 57 -9.22 12.13 -9.87
N ASP A 58 -8.71 12.83 -10.89
CA ASP A 58 -8.28 12.22 -12.16
C ASP A 58 -7.32 11.05 -11.98
N LYS A 59 -7.62 9.89 -12.55
CA LYS A 59 -6.71 8.74 -12.50
C LYS A 59 -5.40 9.09 -13.22
N VAL A 60 -4.28 9.09 -12.49
CA VAL A 60 -2.96 9.22 -13.13
C VAL A 60 -2.74 7.96 -13.96
N LYS A 61 -2.73 8.10 -15.28
CA LYS A 61 -2.37 7.01 -16.19
C LYS A 61 -0.92 6.65 -15.86
N LYS A 62 -0.70 5.49 -15.24
CA LYS A 62 0.65 4.94 -15.06
C LYS A 62 1.23 4.77 -16.47
N LYS A 63 2.15 5.66 -16.86
CA LYS A 63 2.95 5.47 -18.07
C LYS A 63 3.82 4.23 -17.82
N ILE A 64 3.41 3.11 -18.40
CA ILE A 64 4.23 1.91 -18.48
C ILE A 64 5.42 2.29 -19.37
N VAL A 65 6.57 2.54 -18.74
CA VAL A 65 7.84 2.70 -19.45
C VAL A 65 8.25 1.29 -19.85
N LYS A 66 8.05 0.96 -21.13
CA LYS A 66 8.71 -0.21 -21.74
C LYS A 66 10.23 0.07 -21.72
N PRO A 67 11.08 -0.85 -21.24
CA PRO A 67 12.50 -0.79 -21.51
C PRO A 67 12.70 -1.40 -22.90
N ASP A 68 13.13 -0.61 -23.88
CA ASP A 68 13.68 -1.19 -25.10
C ASP A 68 14.95 -0.44 -25.50
N HIS A 69 15.97 -1.24 -25.80
CA HIS A 69 17.31 -0.84 -26.20
C HIS A 69 17.34 -0.72 -27.72
N GLY A 70 17.69 0.44 -28.27
CA GLY A 70 18.01 0.59 -29.69
C GLY A 70 17.89 2.02 -30.18
N ALA A 71 19.00 2.59 -30.64
CA ALA A 71 19.14 3.97 -31.10
C ALA A 71 18.46 4.20 -32.48
N ASP A 72 17.83 5.37 -32.68
CA ASP A 72 18.32 6.40 -33.63
C ASP A 72 17.50 7.72 -33.51
N SER A 73 18.24 8.81 -33.57
CA SER A 73 18.00 10.25 -33.79
C SER A 73 16.62 10.95 -33.76
N SER A 74 16.68 12.14 -33.10
CA SER A 74 16.02 13.42 -33.43
C SER A 74 14.66 13.78 -32.80
N LYS A 75 14.69 14.40 -31.60
CA LYS A 75 14.04 15.70 -31.29
C LYS A 75 14.09 16.04 -29.79
N GLY A 76 14.47 17.27 -29.48
CA GLY A 76 14.03 17.97 -28.28
C GLY A 76 15.09 18.17 -27.21
N ASP A 77 15.76 19.32 -27.27
CA ASP A 77 16.46 19.95 -26.16
C ASP A 77 15.56 20.07 -24.91
N ASN A 78 15.81 19.24 -23.88
CA ASN A 78 15.52 19.52 -22.47
C ASN A 78 15.98 18.37 -21.53
N LYS A 79 17.29 18.05 -21.52
CA LYS A 79 17.85 17.01 -20.61
C LYS A 79 18.78 17.54 -19.51
N GLN A 80 19.20 18.81 -19.55
CA GLN A 80 20.14 19.34 -18.53
C GLN A 80 19.48 19.69 -17.18
N GLU A 81 18.18 19.99 -17.15
CA GLU A 81 17.48 20.49 -15.95
C GLU A 81 17.08 19.41 -14.91
N HIS A 82 16.93 18.14 -15.32
CA HIS A 82 16.33 17.10 -14.44
C HIS A 82 17.38 16.22 -13.72
N LEU A 83 18.61 16.14 -14.25
CA LEU A 83 19.71 15.41 -13.62
C LEU A 83 20.34 16.19 -12.45
N SER A 84 20.42 17.52 -12.55
CA SER A 84 20.92 18.40 -11.50
C SER A 84 20.03 18.39 -10.26
N LYS A 85 18.70 18.45 -10.44
CA LYS A 85 17.71 18.39 -9.34
C LYS A 85 17.68 17.04 -8.59
N LYS A 86 18.06 15.93 -9.23
CA LYS A 86 18.17 14.62 -8.57
C LYS A 86 19.42 14.50 -7.71
N LYS A 87 20.56 15.03 -8.17
CA LYS A 87 21.83 15.00 -7.43
C LYS A 87 21.78 15.90 -6.18
N THR A 88 21.17 17.08 -6.27
CA THR A 88 21.00 17.98 -5.11
C THR A 88 20.10 17.39 -4.02
N LYS A 89 19.00 16.72 -4.40
CA LYS A 89 18.11 16.04 -3.43
C LYS A 89 18.76 14.81 -2.77
N ALA A 90 19.64 14.08 -3.47
CA ALA A 90 20.37 12.95 -2.89
C ALA A 90 21.45 13.41 -1.89
N LEU A 91 22.16 14.48 -2.19
CA LEU A 91 23.11 15.11 -1.27
C LEU A 91 22.41 15.63 -0.01
N SER A 92 21.26 16.28 -0.15
CA SER A 92 20.45 16.76 0.98
C SER A 92 20.00 15.64 1.94
N LYS A 93 19.59 14.48 1.40
CA LYS A 93 19.22 13.32 2.23
C LYS A 93 20.40 12.76 3.03
N ARG A 94 21.59 12.71 2.42
CA ARG A 94 22.80 12.20 3.07
C ARG A 94 23.27 13.13 4.19
N VAL A 95 23.23 14.45 3.96
CA VAL A 95 23.57 15.46 4.96
C VAL A 95 22.60 15.41 6.15
N ARG A 96 21.29 15.32 5.90
CA ARG A 96 20.29 15.24 6.98
C ARG A 96 20.46 14.00 7.85
N LYS A 97 20.76 12.84 7.24
CA LYS A 97 21.00 11.58 7.97
C LYS A 97 22.28 11.62 8.80
N MET A 98 23.31 12.31 8.31
CA MET A 98 24.56 12.53 9.06
C MET A 98 24.34 13.42 10.29
N GLN A 99 23.62 14.54 10.12
CA GLN A 99 23.28 15.45 11.23
C GLN A 99 22.44 14.78 12.32
N GLU A 100 21.49 13.91 11.93
CA GLU A 100 20.66 13.20 12.90
C GLU A 100 21.45 12.19 13.74
N LEU A 101 22.39 11.47 13.11
CA LEU A 101 23.29 10.57 13.83
C LEU A 101 24.22 11.32 14.76
N GLU A 102 24.76 12.45 14.32
CA GLU A 102 25.61 13.31 15.14
C GLU A 102 24.85 13.88 16.33
N LYS A 103 23.61 14.37 16.13
CA LYS A 103 22.74 14.84 17.22
C LYS A 103 22.43 13.72 18.21
N LYS A 104 22.16 12.50 17.72
CA LYS A 104 21.91 11.34 18.58
C LYS A 104 23.14 10.92 19.38
N MET A 105 24.33 11.02 18.79
CA MET A 105 25.60 10.80 19.50
C MET A 105 25.84 11.88 20.55
N GLN A 106 25.57 13.15 20.23
CA GLN A 106 25.67 14.27 21.17
C GLN A 106 24.69 14.13 22.34
N GLU A 107 23.43 13.76 22.08
CA GLU A 107 22.42 13.53 23.12
C GLU A 107 22.84 12.37 24.03
N LYS A 108 23.34 11.26 23.47
CA LYS A 108 23.83 10.12 24.25
C LYS A 108 25.06 10.48 25.09
N GLU A 109 25.98 11.25 24.53
CA GLU A 109 27.17 11.72 25.26
C GLU A 109 26.79 12.75 26.33
N PHE A 110 25.82 13.61 26.04
CA PHE A 110 25.24 14.55 27.01
C PHE A 110 24.55 13.80 28.15
N GLU A 111 23.67 12.83 27.88
CA GLU A 111 23.04 12.01 28.91
C GLU A 111 24.09 11.31 29.77
N ARG A 112 25.10 10.70 29.14
CA ARG A 112 26.17 10.00 29.85
C ARG A 112 27.01 10.95 30.71
N ALA A 113 27.33 12.14 30.21
CA ALA A 113 28.03 13.18 30.96
C ALA A 113 27.17 13.75 32.10
N PHE A 114 25.89 14.01 31.82
CA PHE A 114 24.89 14.52 32.77
C PHE A 114 24.67 13.55 33.92
N PHE A 115 24.50 12.25 33.63
CA PHE A 115 24.37 11.22 34.67
C PHE A 115 25.65 11.08 35.49
N ARG A 116 26.83 11.13 34.86
CA ARG A 116 28.12 11.11 35.58
C ARG A 116 28.27 12.28 36.55
N GLU A 117 27.78 13.46 36.19
CA GLU A 117 27.96 14.68 36.96
C GLU A 117 26.90 14.87 38.05
N PHE A 118 25.65 14.42 37.80
CA PHE A 118 24.54 14.68 38.69
C PHE A 118 24.18 13.46 39.57
N TRP A 119 24.45 12.23 39.13
CA TRP A 119 24.09 10.97 39.83
C TRP A 119 25.27 9.95 39.82
N PRO A 120 26.33 10.18 40.63
CA PRO A 120 27.57 9.40 40.55
C PRO A 120 27.45 7.93 41.04
N ASP A 121 26.43 7.58 41.82
CA ASP A 121 26.32 6.26 42.48
C ASP A 121 25.67 5.15 41.63
N ASN A 122 25.35 5.39 40.35
CA ASN A 122 24.64 4.41 39.50
C ASN A 122 25.34 4.11 38.16
N VAL A 123 26.69 4.21 38.15
CA VAL A 123 27.60 3.72 37.10
C VAL A 123 28.46 2.59 37.64
#